data_AF-A0A5C7ULV4-F1
#
_entry.id   AF-A0A5C7ULV4-F1
#
_cell.length_a   1.000
_cell.length_b   1.000
_cell.length_c   1.000
_cell.angle_alpha   90.00
_cell.angle_beta   90.00
_cell.angle_gamma   90.00
#
_symmetry.space_group_name_H-M   'P 1'
#
loop_
_entity.id
_entity.type
_entity.pdbx_description
1 polymer ?
#
loop_
_entity_poly.entity_id
_entity_poly.type
_entity_poly.pdbx_seq_one_letter_code
_entity_poly.pdbx_strand_id
1 'polypeptide(L)'
;MTNTAVTEVKHYVENFSFETLINRSMGSGHNDRYPEFSNLVLSEEGMSSRGFGTPDKHLEKTKRRLSKALSLLMKKRIISKDKKLLLAELVSMVEKTTHSSEISKIVSHALDITNEYKERL
;
A
#
# COMPACT_ATOMS: atom_id res chain seq x y z
N MET A 1 6.93 -21.88 -23.41
CA MET A 1 5.93 -22.41 -22.45
C MET A 1 5.73 -21.36 -21.37
N THR A 2 4.62 -20.63 -21.39
CA THR A 2 4.31 -19.61 -20.37
C THR A 2 3.75 -20.30 -19.14
N ASN A 3 4.48 -20.13 -18.03
CA ASN A 3 4.26 -20.80 -16.75
C ASN A 3 2.86 -20.46 -16.19
N THR A 4 1.94 -21.42 -16.18
CA THR A 4 0.52 -21.26 -15.79
C THR A 4 0.36 -20.60 -14.42
N ALA A 5 1.26 -20.89 -13.47
CA ALA A 5 1.30 -20.28 -12.16
C ALA A 5 1.53 -18.76 -12.19
N VAL A 6 2.32 -18.24 -13.15
CA VAL A 6 2.55 -16.79 -13.32
C VAL A 6 1.30 -16.10 -13.84
N THR A 7 0.52 -16.79 -14.68
CA THR A 7 -0.74 -16.30 -15.24
C THR A 7 -1.84 -16.25 -14.17
N GLU A 8 -1.94 -17.28 -13.33
CA GLU A 8 -2.90 -17.33 -12.20
C GLU A 8 -2.60 -16.26 -11.14
N VAL A 9 -1.32 -16.04 -10.80
CA VAL A 9 -0.91 -14.97 -9.87
C VAL A 9 -1.22 -13.58 -10.45
N LYS A 10 -1.09 -13.38 -11.77
CA LYS A 10 -1.48 -12.11 -12.43
C LYS A 10 -2.99 -11.87 -12.35
N HIS A 11 -3.81 -12.87 -12.65
CA HIS A 11 -5.27 -12.77 -12.56
C HIS A 11 -5.75 -12.50 -11.13
N TYR A 12 -5.12 -13.12 -10.12
CA TYR A 12 -5.47 -12.92 -8.72
C TYR A 12 -5.24 -11.47 -8.25
N VAL A 13 -4.17 -10.81 -8.72
CA VAL A 13 -3.90 -9.39 -8.41
C VAL A 13 -4.83 -8.44 -9.18
N GLU A 14 -5.31 -8.85 -10.35
CA GLU A 14 -6.24 -8.05 -11.15
C GLU A 14 -7.64 -7.95 -10.53
N ASN A 15 -8.04 -8.92 -9.70
CA ASN A 15 -9.38 -8.97 -9.09
C ASN A 15 -9.49 -8.32 -7.70
N PHE A 16 -8.40 -7.79 -7.14
CA PHE A 16 -8.52 -7.04 -5.87
C PHE A 16 -9.24 -5.72 -6.07
N SER A 17 -10.16 -5.43 -5.14
CA SER A 17 -10.67 -4.07 -4.99
C SER A 17 -9.51 -3.11 -4.72
N PHE A 18 -9.68 -1.86 -5.13
CA PHE A 18 -8.65 -0.84 -4.96
C PHE A 18 -8.29 -0.63 -3.48
N GLU A 19 -9.30 -0.63 -2.61
CA GLU A 19 -9.13 -0.59 -1.17
C GLU A 19 -8.30 -1.79 -0.67
N THR A 20 -8.57 -3.01 -1.17
CA THR A 20 -7.80 -4.20 -0.76
C THR A 20 -6.32 -4.08 -1.12
N LEU A 21 -5.98 -3.47 -2.26
CA LEU A 21 -4.58 -3.23 -2.64
C LEU A 21 -3.89 -2.27 -1.66
N ILE A 22 -4.56 -1.18 -1.27
CA ILE A 22 -4.03 -0.21 -0.30
C ILE A 22 -3.91 -0.84 1.09
N ASN A 23 -4.94 -1.51 1.58
CA ASN A 23 -4.91 -2.13 2.90
C ASN A 23 -3.82 -3.20 3.02
N ARG A 24 -3.68 -4.07 2.00
CA ARG A 24 -2.61 -5.08 1.99
C ARG A 24 -1.21 -4.47 1.97
N SER A 25 -1.04 -3.26 1.45
CA SER A 25 0.27 -2.58 1.47
C SER A 25 0.77 -2.29 2.89
N MET A 26 -0.17 -2.11 3.83
CA MET A 26 0.07 -1.90 5.25
C MET A 26 0.30 -3.19 6.03
N GLY A 27 0.37 -4.33 5.33
CA GLY A 27 0.63 -5.64 5.93
C GLY A 27 -0.59 -6.32 6.53
N SER A 28 -1.82 -5.89 6.23
CA SER A 28 -3.02 -6.62 6.66
C SER A 28 -3.18 -7.93 5.89
N GLY A 29 -3.32 -9.04 6.63
CA GLY A 29 -3.89 -10.28 6.11
C GLY A 29 -5.41 -10.21 5.98
N HIS A 30 -6.06 -11.32 5.62
CA HIS A 30 -7.51 -11.37 5.42
C HIS A 30 -8.36 -11.00 6.66
N ASN A 31 -7.77 -10.93 7.88
CA ASN A 31 -8.53 -10.75 9.13
C ASN A 31 -7.84 -9.94 10.26
N ASP A 32 -6.66 -9.34 10.08
CA ASP A 32 -5.95 -8.66 11.19
C ASP A 32 -5.64 -7.18 10.93
N ARG A 33 -5.77 -6.36 12.00
CA ARG A 33 -5.30 -4.97 12.07
C ARG A 33 -3.81 -4.93 11.75
N TYR A 34 -3.43 -4.16 10.73
CA TYR A 34 -2.08 -3.93 10.17
C TYR A 34 -0.90 -4.24 11.12
N PRO A 35 -0.48 -5.50 11.28
CA PRO A 35 0.51 -5.87 12.30
C PRO A 35 1.89 -5.32 11.95
N GLU A 36 2.26 -5.30 10.66
CA GLU A 36 3.55 -4.79 10.22
C GLU A 36 3.64 -3.26 10.29
N PHE A 37 2.56 -2.53 10.03
CA PHE A 37 2.52 -1.09 10.23
C PHE A 37 2.49 -0.72 11.72
N SER A 38 1.79 -1.51 12.55
CA SER A 38 1.81 -1.33 14.01
C SER A 38 3.23 -1.51 14.55
N ASN A 39 4.01 -2.46 14.02
CA ASN A 39 5.42 -2.61 14.41
C ASN A 39 6.26 -1.38 14.04
N LEU A 40 5.99 -0.73 12.91
CA LEU A 40 6.65 0.53 12.56
C LEU A 40 6.35 1.61 13.60
N VAL A 41 5.06 1.84 13.89
CA VAL A 41 4.63 2.84 14.88
C VAL A 41 5.26 2.58 16.25
N LEU A 42 5.15 1.35 16.76
CA LEU A 42 5.74 0.97 18.04
C LEU A 42 7.26 1.13 18.05
N SER A 43 7.94 0.79 16.95
CA SER A 43 9.40 0.95 16.85
C SER A 43 9.83 2.41 16.84
N GLU A 44 9.06 3.31 16.21
CA GLU A 44 9.29 4.76 16.22
C GLU A 44 9.07 5.35 17.63
N GLU A 45 8.14 4.79 18.41
CA GLU A 45 7.90 5.15 19.81
C GLU A 45 8.95 4.56 20.78
N GLY A 46 9.97 3.87 20.27
CA GLY A 46 11.03 3.26 21.08
C GLY A 46 10.65 1.94 21.74
N MET A 47 9.48 1.37 21.40
CA MET A 47 9.09 0.03 21.86
C MET A 47 9.86 -1.02 21.06
N SER A 48 10.97 -1.48 21.62
CA SER A 48 11.76 -2.59 21.08
C SER A 48 11.08 -3.92 21.36
N SER A 49 10.39 -4.47 20.35
CA SER A 49 10.05 -5.89 20.34
C SER A 49 11.29 -6.68 19.89
N ARG A 50 11.86 -7.50 20.79
CA ARG A 50 12.98 -8.41 20.47
C ARG A 50 12.64 -9.21 19.21
N GLY A 51 13.32 -8.92 18.09
CA GLY A 51 13.26 -9.73 16.86
C GLY A 51 12.62 -9.08 15.62
N PHE A 52 12.10 -7.85 15.70
CA PHE A 52 11.30 -7.30 14.58
C PHE A 52 12.11 -6.47 13.56
N GLY A 53 13.18 -5.80 13.96
CA GLY A 53 14.03 -4.98 13.08
C GLY A 53 14.19 -3.55 13.60
N THR A 54 14.83 -2.69 12.81
CA THR A 54 14.91 -1.24 13.10
C THR A 54 13.70 -0.50 12.50
N PRO A 55 13.32 0.66 13.05
CA PRO A 55 12.28 1.51 12.46
C PRO A 55 12.50 1.77 10.97
N ASP A 56 13.73 2.09 10.57
CA ASP A 56 14.10 2.32 9.16
C ASP A 56 13.80 1.12 8.26
N LYS A 57 14.05 -0.11 8.75
CA LYS A 57 13.78 -1.33 7.99
C LYS A 57 12.27 -1.54 7.82
N HIS A 58 11.49 -1.26 8.85
CA HIS A 58 10.02 -1.34 8.78
C HIS A 58 9.44 -0.25 7.89
N LEU A 59 9.99 0.95 7.95
CA LEU A 59 9.59 2.08 7.14
C LEU A 59 9.85 1.78 5.66
N GLU A 60 11.06 1.34 5.31
CA GLU A 60 11.42 1.05 3.93
C GLU A 60 10.58 -0.09 3.34
N LYS A 61 10.29 -1.12 4.15
CA LYS A 61 9.39 -2.21 3.74
C LYS A 61 7.98 -1.71 3.47
N THR A 62 7.45 -0.83 4.33
CA THR A 62 6.13 -0.20 4.18
C THR A 62 6.09 0.68 2.94
N LYS A 63 7.10 1.54 2.73
CA LYS A 63 7.26 2.39 1.55
C LYS A 63 7.21 1.57 0.26
N ARG A 64 8.03 0.52 0.17
CA ARG A 64 8.07 -0.36 -1.01
C ARG A 64 6.71 -0.99 -1.34
N ARG A 65 5.98 -1.44 -0.31
CA ARG A 65 4.66 -2.06 -0.50
C ARG A 65 3.62 -1.04 -0.95
N LEU A 66 3.59 0.13 -0.32
CA LEU A 66 2.66 1.20 -0.63
C LEU A 66 2.90 1.76 -2.05
N SER A 67 4.15 2.05 -2.41
CA SER A 67 4.50 2.49 -3.78
C SER A 67 4.08 1.47 -4.84
N LYS A 68 4.22 0.16 -4.54
CA LYS A 68 3.75 -0.91 -5.44
C LYS A 68 2.24 -0.91 -5.56
N ALA A 69 1.50 -0.77 -4.46
CA ALA A 69 0.04 -0.73 -4.49
C ALA A 69 -0.49 0.47 -5.30
N LEU A 70 0.05 1.67 -5.06
CA LEU A 70 -0.28 2.89 -5.81
C LEU A 70 0.03 2.73 -7.30
N SER A 71 1.18 2.15 -7.65
CA SER A 71 1.54 1.86 -9.05
C SER A 71 0.59 0.86 -9.72
N LEU A 72 0.09 -0.13 -8.97
CA LEU A 72 -0.91 -1.08 -9.48
C LEU A 72 -2.26 -0.40 -9.70
N LEU A 73 -2.67 0.52 -8.82
CA LEU A 73 -3.88 1.32 -9.01
C LEU A 73 -3.80 2.18 -10.28
N MET A 74 -2.68 2.86 -10.52
CA MET A 74 -2.48 3.68 -11.73
C MET A 74 -2.63 2.90 -13.04
N LYS A 75 -2.33 1.59 -13.03
CA LYS A 75 -2.46 0.72 -14.22
C LYS A 75 -3.90 0.35 -14.53
N LYS A 76 -4.84 0.53 -13.59
CA LYS A 76 -6.25 0.21 -13.80
C LYS A 76 -6.86 1.18 -14.80
N ARG A 77 -7.62 0.63 -15.76
CA ARG A 77 -8.20 1.41 -16.87
C ARG A 77 -9.29 2.39 -16.40
N ILE A 78 -10.03 2.03 -15.35
CA ILE A 78 -11.14 2.83 -14.83
C ILE A 78 -10.67 4.13 -14.14
N ILE A 79 -9.42 4.20 -13.69
CA ILE A 79 -8.86 5.39 -13.03
C ILE A 79 -8.63 6.49 -14.05
N SER A 80 -9.19 7.68 -13.81
CA SER A 80 -9.03 8.84 -14.69
C SER A 80 -7.58 9.34 -14.74
N LYS A 81 -7.24 10.09 -15.80
CA LYS A 81 -5.88 10.65 -15.98
C LYS A 81 -5.46 11.53 -14.81
N ASP A 82 -6.36 12.39 -14.31
CA ASP A 82 -6.08 13.30 -13.21
C ASP A 82 -5.80 12.54 -11.91
N LYS A 83 -6.57 11.47 -11.63
CA LYS A 83 -6.31 10.61 -10.47
C LYS A 83 -5.00 9.82 -10.60
N LYS A 84 -4.56 9.49 -11.82
CA LYS A 84 -3.22 8.89 -12.01
C LYS A 84 -2.09 9.86 -11.68
N LEU A 85 -2.27 11.15 -11.95
CA LEU A 85 -1.31 12.18 -11.54
C LEU A 85 -1.24 12.28 -10.02
N LEU A 86 -2.40 12.34 -9.35
CA LEU A 86 -2.46 12.31 -7.88
C LEU A 86 -1.81 11.05 -7.29
N LEU A 87 -2.08 9.87 -7.85
CA LEU A 87 -1.44 8.63 -7.40
C LEU A 87 0.09 8.66 -7.59
N ALA A 88 0.59 9.29 -8.66
CA ALA A 88 2.03 9.46 -8.87
C ALA A 88 2.65 10.44 -7.86
N GLU A 89 1.94 11.51 -7.50
CA GLU A 89 2.34 12.41 -6.42
C GLU A 89 2.41 11.67 -5.08
N LEU A 90 1.40 10.85 -4.76
CA LEU A 90 1.41 10.00 -3.56
C LEU A 90 2.62 9.06 -3.56
N VAL A 91 2.99 8.45 -4.69
CA VAL A 91 4.23 7.63 -4.77
C VAL A 91 5.47 8.46 -4.44
N SER A 92 5.59 9.68 -4.97
CA SER A 92 6.72 10.57 -4.64
C SER A 92 6.74 10.96 -3.16
N MET A 93 5.57 11.17 -2.55
CA MET A 93 5.47 11.44 -1.11
C MET A 93 5.92 10.23 -0.28
N VAL A 94 5.56 9.00 -0.69
CA VAL A 94 6.02 7.78 -0.02
C VAL A 94 7.54 7.71 0.00
N GLU A 95 8.20 7.99 -1.13
CA GLU A 95 9.67 7.95 -1.23
C GLU A 95 10.36 8.94 -0.30
N LYS A 96 9.75 10.11 -0.06
CA LYS A 96 10.27 11.17 0.80
C LYS A 96 9.90 11.01 2.28
N THR A 97 8.94 10.13 2.58
CA THR A 97 8.45 9.91 3.94
C THR A 97 9.55 9.39 4.85
N THR A 98 9.64 9.98 6.05
CA THR A 98 10.57 9.56 7.11
C THR A 98 9.86 9.00 8.34
N HIS A 99 8.54 9.17 8.46
CA HIS A 99 7.76 8.71 9.63
C HIS A 99 6.44 8.02 9.27
N SER A 100 5.99 7.11 10.13
CA SER A 100 4.73 6.39 10.00
C SER A 100 3.49 7.30 9.89
N SER A 101 3.51 8.46 10.57
CA SER A 101 2.39 9.41 10.52
C SER A 101 2.13 9.99 9.13
N GLU A 102 3.18 10.16 8.31
CA GLU A 102 3.05 10.59 6.92
C GLU A 102 2.51 9.45 6.04
N ILE A 103 2.95 8.21 6.29
CA ILE A 103 2.39 7.02 5.64
C ILE A 103 0.88 6.94 5.89
N SER A 104 0.41 7.15 7.12
CA SER A 104 -1.02 7.14 7.43
C SER A 104 -1.80 8.18 6.61
N LYS A 105 -1.27 9.40 6.47
CA LYS A 105 -1.91 10.46 5.66
C LYS A 105 -1.97 10.07 4.18
N ILE A 106 -0.90 9.51 3.63
CA ILE A 106 -0.84 9.04 2.24
C ILE A 106 -1.86 7.91 2.02
N VAL A 107 -1.96 6.97 2.96
CA VAL A 107 -2.92 5.87 2.90
C VAL A 107 -4.36 6.38 2.93
N SER A 108 -4.68 7.32 3.81
CA SER A 108 -6.01 7.95 3.85
C SER A 108 -6.36 8.60 2.51
N HIS A 109 -5.47 9.41 1.93
CA HIS A 109 -5.69 10.00 0.60
C HIS A 109 -5.86 8.95 -0.50
N ALA A 110 -5.07 7.87 -0.46
CA ALA A 110 -5.20 6.79 -1.42
C ALA A 110 -6.57 6.10 -1.28
N LEU A 111 -7.03 5.85 -0.05
CA LEU A 111 -8.33 5.25 0.22
C LEU A 111 -9.48 6.14 -0.24
N ASP A 112 -9.40 7.46 -0.05
CA ASP A 112 -10.39 8.41 -0.55
C ASP A 112 -10.53 8.31 -2.08
N ILE A 113 -9.39 8.27 -2.80
CA ILE A 113 -9.38 8.01 -4.23
C ILE A 113 -10.04 6.67 -4.54
N THR A 114 -9.76 5.60 -3.78
CA THR A 114 -10.36 4.29 -4.06
C THR A 114 -11.88 4.25 -3.84
N ASN A 115 -12.39 5.00 -2.86
CA ASN A 115 -13.81 5.04 -2.52
C ASN A 115 -14.65 5.70 -3.63
N GLU A 116 -14.11 6.71 -4.32
CA GLU A 116 -14.78 7.34 -5.48
C GLU A 116 -15.09 6.35 -6.63
N TYR A 117 -14.38 5.22 -6.68
CA TYR A 117 -14.56 4.17 -7.70
C TYR A 117 -15.26 2.92 -7.18
N LYS A 118 -15.56 2.82 -5.87
CA LYS A 118 -16.42 1.76 -5.33
C LYS A 118 -17.87 1.90 -5.80
N GLU A 119 -18.36 3.13 -5.96
CA GLU A 119 -19.74 3.41 -6.38
C GLU A 119 -19.97 3.24 -7.89
N ARG A 120 -18.91 2.96 -8.67
CA ARG A 120 -18.95 2.88 -10.14
C ARG A 120 -18.73 1.47 -10.71
N LEU A 121 -18.57 0.47 -9.84
CA LEU A 121 -18.41 -0.95 -10.18
C LEU A 121 -19.64 -1.72 -9.68
#